data_AF-A0A1A8VAW2-F1
#
_entry.id   AF-A0A1A8VAW2-F1
#
_cell.length_a   1.000
_cell.length_b   1.000
_cell.length_c   1.000
_cell.angle_alpha   90.00
_cell.angle_beta   90.00
_cell.angle_gamma   90.00
#
_symmetry.space_group_name_H-M   'P 1'
#
loop_
_entity.id
_entity.type
_entity.pdbx_description
1 polymer ?
#
loop_
_entity_poly.entity_id
_entity_poly.type
_entity_poly.pdbx_seq_one_letter_code
_entity_poly.pdbx_strand_id
1 'polypeptide(L)'
;FIFCALLPFNIAFMVMEEWIFGLFMCKFASSVMFLNMFSSIFLLIIISVDRCVSVVFPVWAQNQRTVKKASFMVVIAWILAVGLSVPSMIYRDVHNNSCFNNYPSQDIHKTIAVSRFITGFLIPFVVIIICYSIIILKLRNNRMMKSSKPFKVMSALIGAFFFCWLPYHVFILMELNRHKYDHNLLTTGLKVGTSLAAANSFFNPVLYVFMGNDFKQKFRSSLVSKMRRAMEEEGRTTSRYLSRSSSMDNRASTHI
;
A
#
# COMPACT_ATOMS: atom_id res chain seq x y z
N PHE A 1 0.07 -3.66 -3.48
CA PHE A 1 0.41 -3.93 -4.89
C PHE A 1 -0.79 -4.39 -5.70
N ILE A 2 -1.59 -5.36 -5.22
CA ILE A 2 -2.83 -5.81 -5.90
C ILE A 2 -3.75 -4.63 -6.26
N PHE A 3 -3.96 -3.70 -5.32
CA PHE A 3 -4.74 -2.50 -5.59
C PHE A 3 -4.16 -1.60 -6.70
N CYS A 4 -2.82 -1.54 -6.86
CA CYS A 4 -2.19 -0.74 -7.92
C CYS A 4 -2.54 -1.25 -9.33
N ALA A 5 -2.79 -2.55 -9.47
CA ALA A 5 -3.25 -3.12 -10.75
C ALA A 5 -4.68 -2.68 -11.11
N LEU A 6 -5.47 -2.21 -10.14
CA LEU A 6 -6.85 -1.74 -10.34
C LEU A 6 -6.95 -0.22 -10.52
N LEU A 7 -5.82 0.50 -10.41
CA LEU A 7 -5.78 1.95 -10.63
C LEU A 7 -6.12 2.39 -12.04
N PRO A 8 -5.64 1.73 -13.11
CA PRO A 8 -5.98 2.13 -14.48
C PRO A 8 -7.49 2.19 -14.74
N PHE A 9 -8.28 1.29 -14.14
CA PHE A 9 -9.73 1.28 -14.25
C PHE A 9 -10.38 2.49 -13.56
N ASN A 10 -9.87 2.88 -12.39
CA ASN A 10 -10.34 4.08 -11.69
C ASN A 10 -9.94 5.37 -12.42
N ILE A 11 -8.75 5.39 -13.02
CA ILE A 11 -8.28 6.52 -13.85
C ILE A 11 -9.16 6.63 -15.10
N ALA A 12 -9.45 5.52 -15.76
CA ALA A 12 -10.35 5.47 -16.90
C ALA A 12 -11.75 6.01 -16.56
N PHE A 13 -12.30 5.63 -15.39
CA PHE A 13 -13.56 6.20 -14.88
C PHE A 13 -13.47 7.71 -14.62
N MET A 14 -12.36 8.20 -14.05
CA MET A 14 -12.18 9.63 -13.81
C MET A 14 -12.08 10.46 -15.09
N VAL A 15 -11.52 9.90 -16.17
CA VAL A 15 -11.35 10.59 -17.46
C VAL A 15 -12.60 10.50 -18.32
N MET A 16 -13.24 9.33 -18.38
CA MET A 16 -14.43 9.11 -19.21
C MET A 16 -15.72 9.56 -18.53
N GLU A 17 -15.68 9.81 -17.21
CA GLU A 17 -16.84 10.04 -16.34
C GLU A 17 -17.90 8.92 -16.36
N GLU A 18 -17.60 7.81 -17.04
CA GLU A 18 -18.45 6.64 -17.21
C GLU A 18 -17.74 5.35 -16.81
N TRP A 19 -18.46 4.50 -16.09
CA TRP A 19 -18.05 3.18 -15.64
C TRP A 19 -18.52 2.11 -16.61
N ILE A 20 -17.67 1.77 -17.57
CA ILE A 20 -17.96 0.79 -18.64
C ILE A 20 -17.55 -0.65 -18.28
N PHE A 21 -16.90 -0.87 -17.14
CA PHE A 21 -16.34 -2.18 -16.76
C PHE A 21 -17.34 -3.13 -16.08
N GLY A 22 -18.61 -2.73 -15.99
CA GLY A 22 -19.69 -3.51 -15.43
C GLY A 22 -19.70 -3.63 -13.90
N LEU A 23 -20.76 -4.27 -13.39
CA LEU A 23 -21.05 -4.39 -11.94
C LEU A 23 -19.95 -5.13 -11.17
N PHE A 24 -19.44 -6.23 -11.73
CA PHE A 24 -18.41 -7.04 -11.09
C PHE A 24 -17.16 -6.22 -10.77
N MET A 25 -16.63 -5.48 -11.75
CA MET A 25 -15.44 -4.67 -11.53
C MET A 25 -15.69 -3.50 -10.57
N CYS A 26 -16.89 -2.89 -10.58
CA CYS A 26 -17.23 -1.80 -9.63
C CYS A 26 -17.17 -2.30 -8.18
N LYS A 27 -17.79 -3.46 -7.91
CA LYS A 27 -17.77 -4.13 -6.59
C LYS A 27 -16.36 -4.61 -6.24
N PHE A 28 -15.67 -5.26 -7.17
CA PHE A 28 -14.34 -5.82 -6.94
C PHE A 28 -13.29 -4.74 -6.65
N ALA A 29 -13.21 -3.70 -7.48
CA ALA A 29 -12.26 -2.59 -7.31
C ALA A 29 -12.46 -1.87 -5.97
N SER A 30 -13.71 -1.59 -5.61
CA SER A 30 -14.04 -0.99 -4.31
C SER A 30 -13.66 -1.91 -3.15
N SER A 31 -13.95 -3.21 -3.24
CA SER A 31 -13.63 -4.18 -2.20
C SER A 31 -12.12 -4.30 -1.98
N VAL A 32 -11.34 -4.34 -3.07
CA VAL A 32 -9.88 -4.42 -3.01
C VAL A 32 -9.27 -3.13 -2.44
N MET A 33 -9.87 -1.96 -2.69
CA MET A 33 -9.45 -0.70 -2.07
C MET A 33 -9.52 -0.77 -0.55
N PHE A 34 -10.67 -1.18 0.01
CA PHE A 34 -10.84 -1.30 1.46
C PHE A 34 -10.04 -2.46 2.05
N LEU A 35 -9.92 -3.57 1.34
CA LEU A 35 -9.07 -4.69 1.77
C LEU A 35 -7.62 -4.22 1.94
N ASN A 36 -7.11 -3.45 0.97
CA ASN A 36 -5.79 -2.86 1.03
C ASN A 36 -5.64 -1.84 2.18
N MET A 37 -6.68 -1.07 2.49
CA MET A 37 -6.72 -0.19 3.66
C MET A 37 -6.54 -0.98 4.96
N PHE A 38 -7.47 -1.91 5.21
CA PHE A 38 -7.52 -2.67 6.46
C PHE A 38 -6.29 -3.57 6.63
N SER A 39 -5.85 -4.23 5.55
CA SER A 39 -4.62 -5.04 5.61
C SER A 39 -3.41 -4.17 5.95
N SER A 40 -3.28 -3.00 5.33
CA SER A 40 -2.13 -2.12 5.57
C SER A 40 -2.10 -1.63 7.01
N ILE A 41 -3.24 -1.13 7.53
CA ILE A 41 -3.28 -0.57 8.86
C ILE A 41 -3.15 -1.62 9.97
N PHE A 42 -3.75 -2.81 9.79
CA PHE A 42 -3.59 -3.89 10.76
C PHE A 42 -2.14 -4.39 10.81
N LEU A 43 -1.45 -4.46 9.68
CA LEU A 43 -0.02 -4.76 9.66
C LEU A 43 0.79 -3.65 10.38
N LEU A 44 0.47 -2.38 10.18
CA LEU A 44 1.13 -1.28 10.90
C LEU A 44 0.91 -1.35 12.42
N ILE A 45 -0.30 -1.72 12.87
CA ILE A 45 -0.58 -1.96 14.29
C ILE A 45 0.26 -3.12 14.81
N ILE A 46 0.23 -4.28 14.14
CA ILE A 46 0.98 -5.47 14.56
C ILE A 46 2.47 -5.16 14.69
N ILE A 47 3.04 -4.48 13.69
CA ILE A 47 4.46 -4.08 13.72
C ILE A 47 4.71 -3.07 14.85
N SER A 48 3.82 -2.10 15.07
CA SER A 48 3.99 -1.10 16.14
C SER A 48 3.97 -1.74 17.53
N VAL A 49 3.02 -2.66 17.76
CA VAL A 49 2.89 -3.42 19.02
C VAL A 49 4.10 -4.34 19.20
N ASP A 50 4.52 -5.08 18.18
CA ASP A 50 5.71 -5.93 18.23
C ASP A 50 6.97 -5.13 18.64
N ARG A 51 7.14 -3.93 18.08
CA ARG A 51 8.24 -3.03 18.44
C ARG A 51 8.12 -2.51 19.85
N CYS A 52 6.92 -2.11 20.27
CA CYS A 52 6.66 -1.66 21.63
C CYS A 52 7.02 -2.76 22.64
N VAL A 53 6.51 -3.98 22.44
CA VAL A 53 6.81 -5.13 23.30
C VAL A 53 8.30 -5.47 23.32
N SER A 54 8.99 -5.39 22.18
CA SER A 54 10.43 -5.65 22.10
C SER A 54 11.26 -4.63 22.89
N VAL A 55 10.79 -3.37 23.00
CA VAL A 55 11.47 -2.30 23.76
C VAL A 55 11.14 -2.38 25.25
N VAL A 56 9.90 -2.72 25.60
CA VAL A 56 9.45 -2.79 27.01
C VAL A 56 9.92 -4.08 27.68
N PHE A 57 9.84 -5.21 26.97
CA PHE A 57 10.12 -6.55 27.50
C PHE A 57 11.13 -7.32 26.62
N PRO A 58 12.41 -6.91 26.60
CA PRO A 58 13.41 -7.49 25.69
C PRO A 58 13.65 -8.98 25.91
N VAL A 59 13.70 -9.45 27.17
CA VAL A 59 13.94 -10.86 27.51
C VAL A 59 12.77 -11.74 27.06
N TRP A 60 11.53 -11.28 27.30
CA TRP A 60 10.34 -12.00 26.83
C TRP A 60 10.28 -12.04 25.31
N ALA A 61 10.55 -10.91 24.64
CA ALA A 61 10.53 -10.82 23.20
C ALA A 61 11.56 -11.77 22.55
N GLN A 62 12.74 -11.94 23.14
CA GLN A 62 13.75 -12.88 22.63
C GLN A 62 13.29 -14.33 22.69
N ASN A 63 12.51 -14.71 23.73
CA ASN A 63 12.09 -16.09 23.93
C ASN A 63 10.76 -16.45 23.25
N GLN A 64 9.86 -15.48 23.04
CA GLN A 64 8.48 -15.73 22.60
C GLN A 64 8.19 -15.31 21.15
N ARG A 65 9.06 -14.50 20.54
CA ARG A 65 8.88 -13.99 19.18
C ARG A 65 9.25 -15.05 18.14
N THR A 66 8.27 -15.85 17.76
CA THR A 66 8.41 -16.90 16.75
C THR A 66 7.71 -16.50 15.45
N VAL A 67 8.25 -16.97 14.31
CA VAL A 67 7.65 -16.74 12.98
C VAL A 67 6.23 -17.33 12.89
N LYS A 68 5.99 -18.47 13.56
CA LYS A 68 4.67 -19.11 13.60
C LYS A 68 3.60 -18.21 14.23
N LYS A 69 3.89 -17.59 15.38
CA LYS A 69 2.96 -16.66 16.04
C LYS A 69 2.71 -15.41 15.20
N ALA A 70 3.76 -14.84 14.60
CA ALA A 70 3.63 -13.69 13.72
C ALA A 70 2.78 -14.02 12.48
N SER A 71 3.00 -15.17 11.86
CA SER A 71 2.21 -15.64 10.72
C SER A 71 0.73 -15.81 11.10
N PHE A 72 0.44 -16.42 12.25
CA PHE A 72 -0.91 -16.56 12.75
C PHE A 72 -1.63 -15.21 12.95
N MET A 73 -0.95 -14.23 13.56
CA MET A 73 -1.51 -12.87 13.72
C MET A 73 -1.80 -12.19 12.38
N VAL A 74 -0.93 -12.38 11.39
CA VAL A 74 -1.12 -11.84 10.04
C VAL A 74 -2.33 -12.48 9.35
N VAL A 75 -2.51 -13.80 9.49
CA VAL A 75 -3.68 -14.51 8.95
C VAL A 75 -4.98 -13.98 9.57
N ILE A 76 -5.02 -13.80 10.89
CA ILE A 76 -6.17 -13.20 11.57
C ILE A 76 -6.45 -11.79 11.03
N ALA A 77 -5.41 -10.96 10.89
CA ALA A 77 -5.56 -9.62 10.35
C ALA A 77 -6.14 -9.62 8.92
N TRP A 78 -5.72 -10.56 8.07
CA TRP A 78 -6.30 -10.71 6.73
C TRP A 78 -7.77 -11.13 6.76
N ILE A 79 -8.14 -12.08 7.60
CA ILE A 79 -9.54 -12.51 7.76
C ILE A 79 -10.41 -11.33 8.21
N LEU A 80 -9.95 -10.57 9.22
CA LEU A 80 -10.64 -9.37 9.68
C LEU A 80 -10.75 -8.30 8.58
N ALA A 81 -9.67 -8.08 7.82
CA ALA A 81 -9.65 -7.11 6.73
C ALA A 81 -10.64 -7.48 5.62
N VAL A 82 -10.72 -8.77 5.25
CA VAL A 82 -11.71 -9.28 4.30
C VAL A 82 -13.12 -9.04 4.83
N GLY A 83 -13.39 -9.46 6.08
CA GLY A 83 -14.70 -9.29 6.71
C GLY A 83 -15.18 -7.83 6.73
N LEU A 84 -14.30 -6.90 7.13
CA LEU A 84 -14.61 -5.46 7.16
C LEU A 84 -14.76 -4.83 5.77
N SER A 85 -14.25 -5.48 4.73
CA SER A 85 -14.38 -5.01 3.34
C SER A 85 -15.67 -5.48 2.66
N VAL A 86 -16.37 -6.48 3.23
CA VAL A 86 -17.61 -7.05 2.67
C VAL A 86 -18.70 -6.01 2.40
N PRO A 87 -19.00 -5.04 3.29
CA PRO A 87 -20.02 -4.03 3.02
C PRO A 87 -19.75 -3.25 1.71
N SER A 88 -18.48 -3.04 1.37
CA SER A 88 -18.08 -2.36 0.13
C SER A 88 -18.40 -3.18 -1.11
N MET A 89 -18.46 -4.51 -1.00
CA MET A 89 -18.85 -5.41 -2.07
C MET A 89 -20.37 -5.46 -2.24
N ILE A 90 -21.09 -5.49 -1.12
CA ILE A 90 -22.55 -5.61 -1.10
C ILE A 90 -23.20 -4.33 -1.62
N TYR A 91 -22.86 -3.18 -1.04
CA TYR A 91 -23.56 -1.90 -1.29
C TYR A 91 -23.03 -1.11 -2.48
N ARG A 92 -22.06 -1.62 -3.23
CA ARG A 92 -21.64 -1.00 -4.51
C ARG A 92 -22.56 -1.42 -5.64
N ASP A 93 -22.95 -0.46 -6.46
CA ASP A 93 -23.86 -0.66 -7.57
C ASP A 93 -23.50 0.20 -8.78
N VAL A 94 -24.07 -0.13 -9.94
CA VAL A 94 -23.89 0.59 -11.20
C VAL A 94 -25.25 1.01 -11.74
N HIS A 95 -25.44 2.31 -11.94
CA HIS A 95 -26.64 2.89 -12.56
C HIS A 95 -26.23 4.04 -13.49
N ASN A 96 -26.81 4.10 -14.70
CA ASN A 96 -26.47 5.08 -15.74
C ASN A 96 -24.96 5.26 -15.94
N ASN A 97 -24.25 4.15 -16.12
CA ASN A 97 -22.79 4.10 -16.25
C ASN A 97 -22.04 4.80 -15.10
N SER A 98 -22.62 4.92 -13.91
CA SER A 98 -21.93 5.44 -12.71
C SER A 98 -21.83 4.35 -11.65
N CYS A 99 -20.62 4.14 -11.09
CA CYS A 99 -20.37 3.24 -9.97
C CYS A 99 -20.47 4.01 -8.65
N PHE A 100 -21.51 3.77 -7.86
CA PHE A 100 -21.84 4.53 -6.64
C PHE A 100 -22.18 3.62 -5.45
N ASN A 101 -22.34 4.21 -4.26
CA ASN A 101 -22.78 3.48 -3.08
C ASN A 101 -24.32 3.51 -2.99
N ASN A 102 -24.93 2.33 -3.06
CA ASN A 102 -26.38 2.13 -2.94
C ASN A 102 -26.70 1.55 -1.55
N TYR A 103 -26.76 2.42 -0.54
CA TYR A 103 -27.14 2.03 0.82
C TYR A 103 -28.67 2.00 0.96
N PRO A 104 -29.25 0.94 1.55
CA PRO A 104 -30.70 0.79 1.68
C PRO A 104 -31.35 1.77 2.69
N SER A 105 -30.57 2.30 3.64
CA SER A 105 -31.04 3.31 4.60
C SER A 105 -29.91 4.24 5.05
N GLN A 106 -30.29 5.42 5.57
CA GLN A 106 -29.34 6.39 6.13
C GLN A 106 -28.61 5.83 7.37
N ASP A 107 -29.29 5.03 8.19
CA ASP A 107 -28.68 4.40 9.37
C ASP A 107 -27.58 3.41 8.99
N ILE A 108 -27.81 2.63 7.92
CA ILE A 108 -26.82 1.69 7.39
C ILE A 108 -25.63 2.45 6.79
N HIS A 109 -25.89 3.51 6.02
CA HIS A 109 -24.83 4.39 5.50
C HIS A 109 -23.97 4.94 6.64
N LYS A 110 -24.60 5.54 7.67
CA LYS A 110 -23.92 6.08 8.85
C LYS A 110 -23.12 5.01 9.59
N THR A 111 -23.71 3.85 9.84
CA THR A 111 -23.06 2.74 10.55
C THR A 111 -21.82 2.26 9.81
N ILE A 112 -21.89 2.13 8.49
CA ILE A 112 -20.76 1.70 7.67
C ILE A 112 -19.67 2.77 7.62
N ALA A 113 -20.03 4.03 7.38
CA ALA A 113 -19.06 5.13 7.33
C ALA A 113 -18.32 5.31 8.67
N VAL A 114 -19.07 5.33 9.78
CA VAL A 114 -18.51 5.47 11.13
C VAL A 114 -17.70 4.24 11.54
N SER A 115 -18.19 3.03 11.29
CA SER A 115 -17.43 1.81 11.62
C SER A 115 -16.11 1.72 10.86
N ARG A 116 -16.10 2.08 9.57
CA ARG A 116 -14.88 2.19 8.75
C ARG A 116 -13.92 3.24 9.29
N PHE A 117 -14.40 4.41 9.69
CA PHE A 117 -13.56 5.44 10.30
C PHE A 117 -12.96 4.99 11.63
N ILE A 118 -13.76 4.37 12.50
CA ILE A 118 -13.29 3.91 13.81
C ILE A 118 -12.23 2.80 13.65
N THR A 119 -12.53 1.78 12.84
CA THR A 119 -11.67 0.59 12.69
C THR A 119 -10.48 0.83 11.76
N GLY A 120 -10.64 1.66 10.73
CA GLY A 120 -9.61 1.97 9.74
C GLY A 120 -8.73 3.16 10.09
N PHE A 121 -9.17 4.05 10.99
CA PHE A 121 -8.46 5.29 11.31
C PHE A 121 -8.27 5.50 12.82
N LEU A 122 -9.35 5.67 13.58
CA LEU A 122 -9.28 6.13 14.98
C LEU A 122 -8.60 5.12 15.94
N ILE A 123 -9.08 3.87 15.98
CA ILE A 123 -8.49 2.83 16.82
C ILE A 123 -7.01 2.61 16.45
N PRO A 124 -6.66 2.40 15.16
CA PRO A 124 -5.27 2.32 14.77
C PRO A 124 -4.41 3.49 15.21
N PHE A 125 -4.90 4.72 15.02
CA PHE A 125 -4.18 5.94 15.38
C PHE A 125 -3.87 5.99 16.88
N VAL A 126 -4.86 5.70 17.72
CA VAL A 126 -4.71 5.67 19.18
C VAL A 126 -3.70 4.59 19.60
N VAL A 127 -3.84 3.35 19.09
CA VAL A 127 -2.93 2.25 19.43
C VAL A 127 -1.50 2.57 19.03
N ILE A 128 -1.29 3.11 17.83
CA ILE A 128 0.02 3.48 17.33
C ILE A 128 0.63 4.60 18.18
N ILE A 129 -0.12 5.66 18.51
CA ILE A 129 0.37 6.75 19.35
C ILE A 129 0.77 6.26 20.74
N ILE A 130 -0.02 5.39 21.36
CA ILE A 130 0.29 4.82 22.66
C ILE A 130 1.60 4.01 22.58
N CYS A 131 1.71 3.10 21.59
CA CYS A 131 2.92 2.30 21.38
C CYS A 131 4.15 3.18 21.20
N TYR A 132 4.05 4.22 20.38
CA TYR A 132 5.14 5.15 20.10
C TYR A 132 5.54 6.00 21.30
N SER A 133 4.56 6.47 22.07
CA SER A 133 4.81 7.22 23.30
C SER A 133 5.59 6.38 24.30
N ILE A 134 5.18 5.12 24.50
CA ILE A 134 5.89 4.17 25.37
C ILE A 134 7.33 3.93 24.88
N ILE A 135 7.52 3.71 23.58
CA ILE A 135 8.84 3.52 22.98
C ILE A 135 9.75 4.73 23.24
N ILE A 136 9.27 5.95 22.96
CA ILE A 136 10.04 7.18 23.14
C ILE A 136 10.43 7.37 24.61
N LEU A 137 9.47 7.20 25.54
CA LEU A 137 9.70 7.33 26.97
C LEU A 137 10.74 6.32 27.46
N LYS A 138 10.63 5.06 27.04
CA LYS A 138 11.56 3.99 27.47
C LYS A 138 12.96 4.19 26.91
N LEU A 139 13.09 4.58 25.64
CA LEU A 139 14.38 4.86 25.01
C LEU A 139 15.08 6.07 25.67
N ARG A 140 14.32 7.13 25.98
CA ARG A 140 14.84 8.31 26.69
C ARG A 140 15.34 7.95 28.08
N ASN A 141 14.55 7.17 28.82
CA ASN A 141 14.90 6.76 30.19
C ASN A 141 16.16 5.88 30.24
N ASN A 142 16.29 4.95 29.29
CA ASN A 142 17.40 4.00 29.29
C ASN A 142 18.68 4.54 28.62
N ARG A 143 18.68 5.81 28.13
CA ARG A 143 19.74 6.41 27.29
C ARG A 143 20.20 5.53 26.11
N MET A 144 19.44 4.51 25.77
CA MET A 144 19.71 3.55 24.72
C MET A 144 19.11 4.12 23.44
N MET A 145 19.76 5.13 22.84
CA MET A 145 19.43 5.52 21.47
C MET A 145 19.98 4.44 20.52
N LYS A 146 19.29 3.31 20.43
CA LYS A 146 19.51 2.34 19.35
C LYS A 146 19.29 3.08 18.02
N SER A 147 19.97 2.65 16.94
CA SER A 147 19.85 3.27 15.61
C SER A 147 18.41 3.65 15.28
N SER A 148 18.14 4.94 15.09
CA SER A 148 16.79 5.49 14.88
C SER A 148 16.19 5.12 13.51
N LYS A 149 16.94 4.43 12.64
CA LYS A 149 16.53 4.11 11.28
C LYS A 149 15.22 3.32 11.20
N PRO A 150 15.03 2.18 11.90
CA PRO A 150 13.77 1.43 11.83
C PRO A 150 12.58 2.21 12.38
N PHE A 151 12.81 3.05 13.39
CA PHE A 151 11.78 3.91 13.97
C PHE A 151 11.35 5.00 12.99
N LYS A 152 12.31 5.65 12.32
CA LYS A 152 12.05 6.64 11.27
C LYS A 152 11.26 6.03 10.11
N VAL A 153 11.60 4.80 9.69
CA VAL A 153 10.86 4.06 8.65
C VAL A 153 9.41 3.88 9.06
N MET A 154 9.20 3.36 10.26
CA MET A 154 7.87 3.04 10.74
C MET A 154 7.04 4.32 10.93
N SER A 155 7.61 5.39 11.46
CA SER A 155 6.95 6.70 11.53
C SER A 155 6.58 7.26 10.16
N ALA A 156 7.45 7.11 9.17
CA ALA A 156 7.17 7.55 7.80
C ALA A 156 6.02 6.74 7.17
N LEU A 157 6.00 5.42 7.34
CA LEU A 157 4.92 4.55 6.87
C LEU A 157 3.57 4.91 7.51
N ILE A 158 3.57 5.13 8.82
CA ILE A 158 2.39 5.55 9.58
C ILE A 158 1.90 6.92 9.12
N GLY A 159 2.80 7.90 9.01
CA GLY A 159 2.46 9.25 8.57
C GLY A 159 1.89 9.26 7.15
N ALA A 160 2.51 8.52 6.23
CA ALA A 160 2.02 8.37 4.86
C ALA A 160 0.63 7.73 4.83
N PHE A 161 0.39 6.68 5.64
CA PHE A 161 -0.93 6.06 5.73
C PHE A 161 -2.00 7.07 6.14
N PHE A 162 -1.84 7.73 7.29
CA PHE A 162 -2.85 8.66 7.79
C PHE A 162 -3.02 9.86 6.87
N PHE A 163 -1.94 10.40 6.32
CA PHE A 163 -2.01 11.49 5.35
C PHE A 163 -2.82 11.09 4.10
N CYS A 164 -2.60 9.89 3.58
CA CYS A 164 -3.29 9.43 2.38
C CYS A 164 -4.76 9.11 2.60
N TRP A 165 -5.10 8.51 3.74
CA TRP A 165 -6.46 8.04 4.03
C TRP A 165 -7.34 9.09 4.71
N LEU A 166 -6.76 10.10 5.36
CA LEU A 166 -7.52 11.13 6.08
C LEU A 166 -8.51 11.87 5.16
N PRO A 167 -8.14 12.38 3.97
CA PRO A 167 -9.09 13.09 3.11
C PRO A 167 -10.27 12.21 2.72
N TYR A 168 -10.03 10.94 2.38
CA TYR A 168 -11.09 9.99 2.07
C TYR A 168 -12.08 9.85 3.24
N HIS A 169 -11.59 9.66 4.47
CA HIS A 169 -12.43 9.55 5.65
C HIS A 169 -13.18 10.84 6.00
N VAL A 170 -12.58 12.01 5.77
CA VAL A 170 -13.25 13.29 5.98
C VAL A 170 -14.43 13.43 5.02
N PHE A 171 -14.21 13.21 3.71
CA PHE A 171 -15.27 13.37 2.72
C PHE A 171 -16.39 12.32 2.86
N ILE A 172 -16.08 11.06 3.20
CA ILE A 172 -17.13 10.04 3.43
C ILE A 172 -17.98 10.37 4.66
N LEU A 173 -17.41 11.00 5.70
CA LEU A 173 -18.17 11.45 6.87
C LEU A 173 -19.00 12.71 6.56
N MET A 174 -18.48 13.61 5.73
CA MET A 174 -19.24 14.77 5.24
C MET A 174 -20.43 14.36 4.36
N GLU A 175 -20.29 13.28 3.57
CA GLU A 175 -21.35 12.71 2.74
C GLU A 175 -22.59 12.30 3.56
N LEU A 176 -22.42 11.94 4.84
CA LEU A 176 -23.54 11.67 5.76
C LEU A 176 -24.47 12.86 5.95
N ASN A 177 -23.96 14.08 5.76
CA ASN A 177 -24.72 15.33 5.84
C ASN A 177 -24.80 16.02 4.48
N ARG A 178 -25.01 15.26 3.39
CA ARG A 178 -25.02 15.76 2.01
C ARG A 178 -25.90 17.00 1.76
N HIS A 179 -26.96 17.22 2.55
CA HIS A 179 -27.83 18.38 2.41
C HIS A 179 -27.18 19.70 2.85
N LYS A 180 -26.10 19.65 3.65
CA LYS A 180 -25.40 20.81 4.17
C LYS A 180 -24.25 21.27 3.26
N TYR A 181 -23.77 20.40 2.38
CA TYR A 181 -22.59 20.62 1.58
C TYR A 181 -22.93 20.62 0.10
N ASP A 182 -22.17 21.39 -0.67
CA ASP A 182 -22.30 21.41 -2.12
C ASP A 182 -21.98 20.02 -2.72
N HIS A 183 -22.79 19.61 -3.70
CA HIS A 183 -22.64 18.31 -4.34
C HIS A 183 -21.31 18.22 -5.11
N ASN A 184 -20.89 19.28 -5.78
CA ASN A 184 -19.64 19.27 -6.55
C ASN A 184 -18.42 19.17 -5.63
N LEU A 185 -18.47 19.85 -4.47
CA LEU A 185 -17.46 19.71 -3.43
C LEU A 185 -17.33 18.27 -2.93
N LEU A 186 -18.45 17.60 -2.61
CA LEU A 186 -18.42 16.22 -2.12
C LEU A 186 -17.91 15.25 -3.19
N THR A 187 -18.42 15.33 -4.41
CA THR A 187 -17.98 14.46 -5.53
C THR A 187 -16.49 14.64 -5.82
N THR A 188 -16.03 15.88 -5.96
CA THR A 188 -14.62 16.18 -6.22
C THR A 188 -13.74 15.77 -5.06
N GLY A 189 -14.18 16.04 -3.83
CA GLY A 189 -13.49 15.63 -2.61
C GLY A 189 -13.31 14.12 -2.49
N LEU A 190 -14.35 13.34 -2.80
CA LEU A 190 -14.28 11.87 -2.82
C LEU A 190 -13.37 11.35 -3.93
N LYS A 191 -13.37 11.96 -5.13
CA LYS A 191 -12.43 11.62 -6.23
C LYS A 191 -10.97 11.87 -5.80
N VAL A 192 -10.68 13.04 -5.24
CA VAL A 192 -9.35 13.41 -4.72
C VAL A 192 -8.95 12.51 -3.56
N GLY A 193 -9.84 12.29 -2.59
CA GLY A 193 -9.60 11.44 -1.44
C GLY A 193 -9.30 9.99 -1.82
N THR A 194 -10.04 9.44 -2.79
CA THR A 194 -9.78 8.09 -3.33
C THR A 194 -8.43 8.02 -4.05
N SER A 195 -8.08 9.06 -4.81
CA SER A 195 -6.78 9.16 -5.50
C SER A 195 -5.61 9.25 -4.53
N LEU A 196 -5.77 10.00 -3.43
CA LEU A 196 -4.72 10.08 -2.40
C LEU A 196 -4.62 8.78 -1.59
N ALA A 197 -5.75 8.16 -1.23
CA ALA A 197 -5.78 6.85 -0.59
C ALA A 197 -5.09 5.79 -1.46
N ALA A 198 -5.23 5.89 -2.78
CA ALA A 198 -4.51 5.05 -3.72
C ALA A 198 -2.99 5.26 -3.71
N ALA A 199 -2.54 6.50 -3.53
CA ALA A 199 -1.12 6.85 -3.44
C ALA A 199 -0.40 6.10 -2.29
N ASN A 200 -1.12 5.77 -1.20
CA ASN A 200 -0.60 5.01 -0.06
C ASN A 200 0.13 3.72 -0.48
N SER A 201 -0.41 2.99 -1.46
CA SER A 201 0.21 1.73 -1.89
C SER A 201 1.53 1.91 -2.63
N PHE A 202 1.81 3.09 -3.20
CA PHE A 202 3.08 3.41 -3.85
C PHE A 202 4.16 3.81 -2.85
N PHE A 203 3.78 4.44 -1.74
CA PHE A 203 4.75 4.87 -0.74
C PHE A 203 5.44 3.69 -0.04
N ASN A 204 4.78 2.53 0.05
CA ASN A 204 5.32 1.33 0.70
C ASN A 204 6.72 0.94 0.13
N PRO A 205 6.90 0.53 -1.15
CA PRO A 205 8.22 0.22 -1.71
C PRO A 205 9.22 1.37 -1.68
N VAL A 206 8.76 2.60 -1.95
CA VAL A 206 9.60 3.80 -1.97
C VAL A 206 10.25 4.01 -0.60
N LEU A 207 9.45 3.98 0.47
CA LEU A 207 9.94 4.12 1.84
C LEU A 207 10.89 2.98 2.24
N TYR A 208 10.65 1.74 1.80
CA TYR A 208 11.58 0.63 2.06
C TYR A 208 12.94 0.80 1.34
N VAL A 209 12.93 1.26 0.09
CA VAL A 209 14.15 1.45 -0.73
C VAL A 209 14.99 2.63 -0.25
N PHE A 210 14.35 3.76 0.07
CA PHE A 210 15.08 4.96 0.51
C PHE A 210 15.65 4.84 1.92
N MET A 211 15.14 3.93 2.74
CA MET A 211 15.47 3.87 4.16
C MET A 211 16.19 2.59 4.61
N GLY A 212 16.22 1.53 3.79
CA GLY A 212 17.06 0.35 4.00
C GLY A 212 18.41 0.48 3.28
N ASN A 213 19.50 0.80 3.99
CA ASN A 213 20.84 0.80 3.41
C ASN A 213 21.19 -0.57 2.78
N ASP A 214 20.80 -1.67 3.41
CA ASP A 214 21.05 -3.03 2.92
C ASP A 214 20.22 -3.38 1.68
N PHE A 215 18.98 -2.89 1.61
CA PHE A 215 18.11 -3.09 0.45
C PHE A 215 18.55 -2.22 -0.72
N LYS A 216 18.95 -0.97 -0.47
CA LYS A 216 19.56 -0.08 -1.46
C LYS A 216 20.84 -0.69 -2.05
N GLN A 217 21.68 -1.28 -1.21
CA GLN A 217 22.93 -1.92 -1.66
C GLN A 217 22.67 -3.20 -2.45
N LYS A 218 21.72 -4.05 -2.02
CA LYS A 218 21.30 -5.26 -2.76
C LYS A 218 20.54 -4.96 -4.05
N PHE A 219 19.67 -3.95 -4.04
CA PHE A 219 18.91 -3.52 -5.22
C PHE A 219 19.84 -2.86 -6.23
N ARG A 220 20.74 -1.96 -5.77
CA ARG A 220 21.76 -1.36 -6.63
C ARG A 220 22.72 -2.41 -7.18
N SER A 221 23.17 -3.38 -6.38
CA SER A 221 24.03 -4.45 -6.88
C SER A 221 23.30 -5.38 -7.86
N SER A 222 22.03 -5.68 -7.63
CA SER A 222 21.21 -6.49 -8.54
C SER A 222 20.89 -5.75 -9.84
N LEU A 223 20.59 -4.45 -9.78
CA LEU A 223 20.33 -3.62 -10.96
C LEU A 223 21.62 -3.41 -11.78
N VAL A 224 22.73 -3.07 -11.12
CA VAL A 224 24.04 -2.90 -11.76
C VAL A 224 24.54 -4.23 -12.35
N SER A 225 24.34 -5.36 -11.67
CA SER A 225 24.72 -6.67 -12.23
C SER A 225 23.84 -7.08 -13.41
N LYS A 226 22.55 -6.75 -13.41
CA LYS A 226 21.67 -6.98 -14.57
C LYS A 226 22.02 -6.07 -15.76
N MET A 227 22.29 -4.79 -15.51
CA MET A 227 22.77 -3.86 -16.55
C MET A 227 24.12 -4.31 -17.11
N ARG A 228 25.06 -4.69 -16.25
CA ARG A 228 26.37 -5.21 -16.67
C ARG A 228 26.25 -6.50 -17.49
N ARG A 229 25.36 -7.42 -17.10
CA ARG A 229 25.08 -8.64 -17.89
C ARG A 229 24.45 -8.33 -19.24
N ALA A 230 23.51 -7.38 -19.31
CA ALA A 230 22.93 -6.95 -20.57
C ALA A 230 23.98 -6.33 -21.51
N MET A 231 24.89 -5.51 -20.98
CA MET A 231 26.01 -4.94 -21.75
C MET A 231 27.05 -6.00 -22.18
N GLU A 232 27.32 -7.00 -21.33
CA GLU A 232 28.21 -8.13 -21.67
C GLU A 232 27.58 -9.08 -22.71
N GLU A 233 26.25 -9.26 -22.69
CA GLU A 233 25.50 -10.00 -23.70
C GLU A 233 25.48 -9.28 -25.05
N GLU A 234 25.31 -7.95 -25.05
CA GLU A 234 25.38 -7.13 -26.27
C GLU A 234 26.79 -7.16 -26.88
N GLY A 235 27.85 -7.00 -26.07
CA GLY A 235 29.24 -7.09 -26.52
C GLY A 235 29.63 -8.47 -27.08
N ARG A 236 29.14 -9.57 -26.46
CA ARG A 236 29.35 -10.94 -26.97
C ARG A 236 28.60 -11.24 -28.26
N THR A 237 27.49 -10.53 -28.50
CA THR A 237 26.71 -10.68 -29.73
C THR A 237 27.41 -9.93 -30.85
N THR A 238 27.81 -8.68 -30.64
CA THR A 238 28.58 -7.88 -31.60
C THR A 238 29.92 -8.52 -31.98
N SER A 239 30.66 -9.06 -31.01
CA SER A 239 31.93 -9.78 -31.27
C SER A 239 31.70 -11.03 -32.13
N ARG A 240 30.67 -11.84 -31.85
CA ARG A 240 30.33 -13.02 -32.66
C ARG A 240 29.90 -12.66 -34.08
N TYR A 241 29.19 -11.55 -34.27
CA TYR A 241 28.85 -11.05 -35.61
C TYR A 241 30.09 -10.60 -36.40
N LEU A 242 31.00 -9.85 -35.77
CA LEU A 242 32.25 -9.41 -36.40
C LEU A 242 33.17 -10.59 -36.76
N SER A 243 33.29 -11.61 -35.91
CA SER A 243 34.06 -12.82 -36.19
C SER A 243 33.45 -13.68 -37.31
N ARG A 244 32.12 -13.70 -37.43
CA ARG A 244 31.44 -14.41 -38.54
C ARG A 244 31.58 -13.67 -39.85
N SER A 245 31.56 -12.34 -39.83
CA SER A 245 31.81 -11.50 -41.01
C SER A 245 33.24 -11.68 -41.52
N SER A 246 34.25 -11.61 -40.64
CA SER A 246 35.66 -11.79 -41.04
C SER A 246 35.97 -13.21 -41.51
N SER A 247 35.30 -14.22 -40.94
CA SER A 247 35.39 -15.60 -41.42
C SER A 247 34.75 -15.81 -42.79
N MET A 248 33.72 -15.02 -43.15
CA MET A 248 33.10 -15.08 -44.47
C MET A 248 33.95 -14.36 -45.53
N ASP A 249 34.55 -13.20 -45.20
CA ASP A 249 35.46 -12.48 -46.10
C ASP A 249 36.74 -13.27 -46.40
N ASN A 250 37.31 -13.97 -45.41
CA ASN A 250 38.48 -14.83 -45.62
C ASN A 250 38.17 -16.06 -46.50
N ARG A 251 36.91 -16.51 -46.53
CA ARG A 251 36.46 -17.64 -47.36
C ARG A 251 36.11 -17.20 -48.79
N ALA A 252 35.75 -15.95 -48.99
CA ALA A 252 35.53 -15.38 -50.32
C ALA A 252 36.85 -15.03 -51.03
N SER A 253 37.87 -14.57 -50.29
CA SER A 253 39.18 -14.20 -50.85
C SER A 253 40.08 -15.39 -51.22
N THR A 254 39.74 -16.62 -50.83
CA THR A 254 40.51 -17.84 -51.16
C THR A 254 40.05 -18.54 -52.43
N HIS A 255 39.09 -17.96 -53.16
CA HIS A 255 38.49 -18.52 -54.38
C HIS A 255 38.74 -17.67 -55.64
N ILE A 256 39.76 -16.81 -55.67
CA ILE A 256 40.23 -16.09 -56.87
C ILE A 256 41.63 -16.55 -57.22
#